data_AF-A0A929TCN2-F1
#
_entry.id   AF-A0A929TCN2-F1
#
_cell.length_a   1.000
_cell.length_b   1.000
_cell.length_c   1.000
_cell.angle_alpha   90.00
_cell.angle_beta   90.00
_cell.angle_gamma   90.00
#
_symmetry.space_group_name_H-M   'P 1'
#
loop_
_entity.id
_entity.type
_entity.pdbx_description
1 polymer ?
#
loop_
_entity_poly.entity_id
_entity_poly.type
_entity_poly.pdbx_seq_one_letter_code
_entity_poly.pdbx_strand_id
1 'polypeptide(L)' 'MSKQVYSGIGGQAVIEGIMMKNGEKYSVAVRKPSGEIDVMESEYLSLTDKYPFLK' A
#
# COMPACT_ATOMS: atom_id res chain seq x y z
N MET A 1 10.11 11.83 -10.30
CA MET A 1 10.23 10.70 -9.33
C MET A 1 10.10 11.27 -7.94
N SER A 2 8.87 11.36 -7.42
CA SER A 2 8.60 11.80 -6.05
C SER A 2 9.02 10.71 -5.09
N LYS A 3 9.99 11.04 -4.22
CA LYS A 3 10.52 10.14 -3.20
C LYS A 3 9.41 9.87 -2.18
N GLN A 4 8.94 8.63 -2.09
CA GLN A 4 7.92 8.25 -1.13
C GLN A 4 8.51 8.34 0.29
N VAL A 5 8.01 9.31 1.07
CA VAL A 5 8.44 9.53 2.45
C VAL A 5 7.72 8.53 3.35
N TYR A 6 8.48 7.60 3.93
CA TYR A 6 7.98 6.68 4.94
C TYR A 6 7.56 7.47 6.19
N SER A 7 6.26 7.45 6.52
CA SER A 7 5.69 8.27 7.61
C SER A 7 6.00 7.77 9.01
N GLY A 8 6.67 6.61 9.16
CA GLY A 8 7.01 6.03 10.46
C GLY A 8 5.84 5.39 11.21
N ILE A 9 4.64 5.35 10.61
CA ILE A 9 3.43 4.80 11.23
C ILE A 9 3.24 3.35 10.73
N GLY A 10 3.44 2.38 11.62
CA GLY A 10 3.07 0.99 11.35
C GLY A 10 1.54 0.86 11.28
N GLY A 11 1.02 0.31 10.19
CA GLY A 11 -0.42 0.21 9.95
C GLY A 11 -0.98 1.46 9.30
N GLN A 12 -0.84 1.57 7.98
CA GLN A 12 -1.33 2.68 7.18
C GLN A 12 -2.86 2.57 7.05
N ALA A 13 -3.59 2.95 8.11
CA ALA A 13 -5.03 3.08 8.08
C ALA A 13 -5.39 4.38 7.36
N VAL A 14 -5.99 4.25 6.18
CA VAL A 14 -6.40 5.38 5.35
C VAL A 14 -7.78 5.86 5.81
N ILE A 15 -7.91 7.14 6.18
CA ILE A 15 -9.18 7.71 6.64
C ILE A 15 -10.18 7.85 5.48
N GLU A 16 -9.69 8.15 4.27
CA GLU A 16 -10.50 8.24 3.04
C GLU A 16 -9.65 7.86 1.81
N GLY A 17 -9.61 6.58 1.46
CA GLY A 17 -8.94 6.13 0.24
C GLY A 17 -9.31 4.72 -0.14
N ILE A 18 -8.97 4.35 -1.37
CA ILE A 18 -9.29 3.06 -1.96
C ILE A 18 -8.00 2.25 -2.06
N MET A 19 -8.04 1.03 -1.54
CA MET A 19 -7.01 0.03 -1.78
C MET A 19 -7.52 -0.98 -2.80
N MET A 20 -6.75 -1.18 -3.86
CA MET A 20 -6.99 -2.21 -4.88
C MET A 20 -5.86 -3.23 -4.78
N LYS A 21 -6.19 -4.52 -4.81
CA LYS A 21 -5.20 -5.62 -4.80
C LYS A 21 -5.49 -6.58 -5.95
N ASN A 22 -4.43 -6.99 -6.66
CA ASN A 22 -4.46 -8.06 -7.65
C ASN A 22 -3.21 -8.93 -7.50
N GLY A 23 -3.41 -10.18 -7.04
CA GLY A 23 -2.30 -11.09 -6.76
C GLY A 23 -1.35 -10.51 -5.71
N GLU A 24 -0.06 -10.46 -6.06
CA GLU A 24 1.01 -9.87 -5.25
C GLU A 24 1.06 -8.34 -5.36
N LYS A 25 0.29 -7.71 -6.24
CA LYS A 25 0.32 -6.26 -6.44
C LYS A 25 -0.81 -5.59 -5.69
N TYR A 26 -0.55 -4.43 -5.12
CA TYR A 26 -1.58 -3.57 -4.56
C TYR A 26 -1.28 -2.10 -4.86
N SER A 27 -2.36 -1.34 -4.98
CA SER A 27 -2.31 0.10 -5.15
C SER A 27 -3.22 0.77 -4.14
N VAL A 28 -2.75 1.86 -3.54
CA VAL A 28 -3.51 2.67 -2.58
C VAL A 28 -3.65 4.07 -3.16
N ALA A 29 -4.89 4.51 -3.36
CA ALA A 29 -5.21 5.87 -3.76
C ALA A 29 -5.78 6.62 -2.56
N VAL A 30 -5.17 7.75 -2.21
CA VAL A 30 -5.59 8.61 -1.08
C VAL A 30 -5.94 10.00 -1.58
N ARG A 31 -7.02 10.58 -1.03
CA ARG A 31 -7.38 11.98 -1.28
C ARG A 31 -6.71 12.87 -0.24
N LYS A 32 -5.92 13.83 -0.68
CA LYS A 32 -5.32 14.84 0.20
C LYS A 32 -6.37 15.91 0.54
N PRO A 33 -6.20 16.65 1.66
CA PRO A 33 -7.04 17.82 1.96
C PRO A 33 -7.02 18.90 0.88
N SER A 34 -5.97 18.95 0.05
CA SER A 34 -5.87 19.83 -1.12
C SER A 34 -6.80 19.42 -2.28
N GLY A 35 -7.45 18.26 -2.20
CA GLY A 35 -8.27 17.69 -3.28
C GLY A 35 -7.49 16.83 -4.28
N GLU A 36 -6.16 16.83 -4.21
CA GLU A 36 -5.31 15.97 -5.05
C GLU A 36 -5.43 14.50 -4.66
N ILE A 37 -5.26 13.61 -5.64
CA ILE A 37 -5.18 12.16 -5.42
C ILE A 37 -3.71 11.75 -5.50
N ASP A 38 -3.23 11.08 -4.46
CA ASP A 38 -1.91 10.45 -4.45
C ASP A 38 -2.07 8.93 -4.56
N VAL A 39 -1.26 8.31 -5.42
CA VAL A 39 -1.36 6.88 -5.71
C VAL A 39 -0.03 6.21 -5.40
N MET A 40 -0.08 5.20 -4.55
CA MET A 40 1.05 4.37 -4.19
C MET A 40 0.83 2.97 -4.76
N GLU A 41 1.77 2.48 -5.57
CA GLU A 41 1.80 1.10 -6.04
C GLU A 41 2.93 0.34 -5.34
N SER A 42 2.66 -0.88 -4.91
CA SER A 42 3.64 -1.72 -4.24
C SER A 42 3.31 -3.20 -4.39
N GLU A 43 4.30 -4.04 -4.11
CA GLU A 43 4.20 -5.49 -4.14
C GLU A 43 4.16 -6.03 -2.71
N TYR A 44 3.15 -6.85 -2.44
CA TYR A 44 2.99 -7.60 -1.21
C TYR A 44 3.41 -9.05 -1.46
N LEU A 45 4.60 -9.40 -0.98
CA LEU A 45 5.08 -10.77 -0.90
C LEU A 45 4.64 -11.35 0.44
N SER A 46 3.78 -12.37 0.43
CA SER A 46 3.40 -13.02 1.68
C SER A 46 4.58 -13.81 2.24
N LEU A 47 4.71 -13.85 3.56
CA LEU A 47 5.66 -14.74 4.22
C LEU A 47 5.34 -16.21 3.92
N THR A 48 4.06 -16.54 3.72
CA THR A 48 3.62 -17.87 3.27
C THR A 48 4.00 -18.20 1.83
N ASP A 49 4.22 -17.19 0.98
CA ASP A 49 4.75 -17.42 -0.38
C ASP A 49 6.24 -17.75 -0.35
N LYS A 50 6.98 -17.11 0.58
CA LYS A 50 8.41 -17.35 0.77
C LYS A 50 8.73 -18.65 1.51
N TYR A 51 7.86 -19.05 2.43
CA TYR A 51 8.04 -20.21 3.28
C TYR A 51 6.80 -21.11 3.23
N PRO A 52 6.79 -22.14 2.35
CA PRO A 52 5.62 -23.00 2.14
C PRO A 52 5.14 -23.75 3.39
N PHE A 53 5.99 -23.90 4.39
CA PHE A 53 5.66 -24.56 5.66
C PHE A 53 4.86 -23.66 6.64
N LEU A 54 4.74 -22.36 6.37
CA LEU A 54 3.90 -21.43 7.14
C LEU A 54 2.43 -21.43 6.67
N LYS A 55 2.15 -22.15 5.57
CA LYS A 55 0.83 -22.18 4.92
C LYS A 55 -0.17 -23.02 5.70
#